data_AF-A0A379F847-F1
#
_entry.id   AF-A0A379F847-F1
#
_cell.length_a   1.000
_cell.length_b   1.000
_cell.length_c   1.000
_cell.angle_alpha   90.00
_cell.angle_beta   90.00
_cell.angle_gamma   90.00
#
_symmetry.space_group_name_H-M   'P 1'
#
loop_
_entity.id
_entity.type
_entity.pdbx_description
1 polymer ?
#
loop_
_entity_poly.entity_id
_entity_poly.type
_entity_poly.pdbx_seq_one_letter_code
_entity_poly.pdbx_strand_id
1 'polypeptide(L)'
;MINKQKAYLAQERLFLIEKFGPLLFFLLTLIMLIIGGKSWAKYVAFLCQGIALIYIVVFYQARKYYLSFVQENMKGIPCRFYHIAWVYLFLTLCVELVLLFQHDF
;
A
#
# COMPACT_ATOMS: atom_id res chain seq x y z
N MET A 1 -18.45 27.17 -6.57
CA MET A 1 -17.06 27.26 -6.05
C MET A 1 -16.66 26.09 -5.14
N ILE A 2 -17.53 25.63 -4.22
CA ILE A 2 -17.25 24.56 -3.24
C ILE A 2 -16.75 23.23 -3.84
N ASN A 3 -17.19 22.87 -5.05
CA ASN A 3 -16.84 21.58 -5.67
C ASN A 3 -15.36 21.50 -6.11
N LYS A 4 -14.77 22.62 -6.55
CA LYS A 4 -13.36 22.67 -6.98
C LYS A 4 -12.39 22.58 -5.80
N GLN A 5 -12.73 23.20 -4.67
CA GLN A 5 -11.93 23.09 -3.43
C GLN A 5 -11.89 21.65 -2.91
N LYS A 6 -13.04 20.95 -2.91
CA LYS A 6 -13.12 19.53 -2.50
C LYS A 6 -12.30 18.61 -3.41
N ALA A 7 -12.33 18.85 -4.72
CA ALA A 7 -11.52 18.10 -5.69
C ALA A 7 -10.01 18.33 -5.48
N TYR A 8 -9.59 19.57 -5.18
CA TYR A 8 -8.19 19.90 -4.91
C TYR A 8 -7.69 19.21 -3.64
N LEU A 9 -8.48 19.23 -2.57
CA LEU A 9 -8.18 18.53 -1.32
C LEU A 9 -8.09 17.01 -1.50
N ALA A 10 -8.96 16.43 -2.35
CA ALA A 10 -8.90 15.01 -2.68
C ALA A 10 -7.62 14.66 -3.45
N GLN A 11 -7.18 15.52 -4.36
CA GLN A 11 -5.91 15.37 -5.09
C GLN A 11 -4.71 15.42 -4.16
N GLU A 12 -4.65 16.40 -3.25
CA GLU A 12 -3.58 16.53 -2.27
C GLU A 12 -3.50 15.29 -1.39
N ARG A 13 -4.63 14.83 -0.84
CA ARG A 13 -4.66 13.60 -0.04
C ARG A 13 -4.09 12.40 -0.79
N LEU A 14 -4.42 12.27 -2.06
CA LEU A 14 -3.97 11.15 -2.89
C LEU A 14 -2.45 11.24 -3.17
N PHE A 15 -1.95 12.45 -3.43
CA PHE A 15 -0.52 12.72 -3.55
C PHE A 15 0.24 12.46 -2.24
N LEU A 16 -0.32 12.87 -1.09
CA LEU A 16 0.24 12.58 0.22
C LEU A 16 0.29 11.07 0.48
N ILE A 17 -0.78 10.32 0.19
CA ILE A 17 -0.79 8.86 0.36
C ILE A 17 0.25 8.19 -0.55
N GLU A 18 0.42 8.66 -1.78
CA GLU A 18 1.41 8.13 -2.70
C GLU A 18 2.86 8.37 -2.22
N LYS A 19 3.13 9.54 -1.63
CA LYS A 19 4.47 9.91 -1.14
C LYS A 19 4.78 9.33 0.24
N PHE A 20 3.81 9.33 1.15
CA PHE A 20 3.99 8.83 2.52
C PHE A 20 3.75 7.33 2.66
N GLY A 21 3.00 6.69 1.75
CA GLY A 21 2.81 5.24 1.72
C GLY A 21 4.12 4.43 1.79
N PRO A 22 5.07 4.65 0.87
CA PRO A 22 6.38 3.99 0.88
C PRO A 22 7.16 4.27 2.16
N LEU A 23 7.14 5.53 2.63
CA LEU A 23 7.84 5.94 3.84
C LEU A 23 7.31 5.20 5.06
N LEU A 24 5.98 5.15 5.22
CA LEU A 24 5.32 4.49 6.34
C LEU A 24 5.57 2.98 6.30
N PHE A 25 5.50 2.38 5.11
CA PHE A 25 5.76 0.97 4.89
C PHE A 25 7.18 0.58 5.30
N PHE A 26 8.18 1.36 4.88
CA PHE A 26 9.58 1.11 5.22
C PHE A 26 9.86 1.35 6.70
N LEU A 27 9.35 2.46 7.25
CA LEU A 27 9.58 2.83 8.66
C LEU A 27 8.96 1.81 9.63
N LEU A 28 7.71 1.41 9.39
CA LEU A 28 7.05 0.39 10.23
C LEU A 28 7.79 -0.94 10.15
N THR A 29 8.18 -1.37 8.95
CA THR A 29 8.91 -2.63 8.76
C THR A 29 10.27 -2.58 9.47
N LEU A 30 10.97 -1.45 9.39
CA LEU A 30 12.27 -1.26 10.05
C LEU A 30 12.15 -1.29 11.58
N ILE A 31 11.20 -0.56 12.15
CA ILE A 31 10.97 -0.53 13.61
C ILE A 31 10.67 -1.94 14.12
N MET A 32 9.81 -2.69 13.43
CA MET A 32 9.45 -4.05 13.83
C MET A 32 10.64 -5.01 13.71
N LEU A 33 11.50 -4.84 12.71
CA LEU A 33 12.72 -5.65 12.56
C LEU A 33 13.71 -5.38 13.70
N ILE A 34 13.85 -4.11 14.11
CA ILE A 34 14.73 -3.70 15.21
C ILE A 34 14.23 -4.26 16.55
N ILE A 35 12.92 -4.19 16.81
CA ILE A 35 12.32 -4.66 18.08
C ILE A 35 12.28 -6.19 18.14
N GLY A 36 11.86 -6.85 17.06
CA GLY A 36 11.62 -8.30 17.06
C GLY A 36 12.88 -9.16 16.89
N GLY A 37 13.96 -8.61 16.30
CA GLY A 37 15.17 -9.38 16.02
C GLY A 37 14.93 -10.58 15.06
N LYS A 38 15.86 -11.54 15.06
CA LYS A 38 15.95 -12.60 14.03
C LYS A 38 14.79 -13.61 14.07
N SER A 39 14.26 -13.92 15.27
CA SER A 39 13.14 -14.86 15.43
C SER A 39 11.81 -14.32 14.91
N TRP A 40 11.68 -13.00 14.75
CA TRP A 40 10.42 -12.37 14.38
C TRP A 40 10.27 -12.10 12.89
N ALA A 41 11.27 -12.44 12.07
CA ALA A 41 11.25 -12.17 10.63
C ALA A 41 10.00 -12.74 9.92
N LYS A 42 9.51 -13.91 10.36
CA LYS A 42 8.27 -14.51 9.85
C LYS A 42 7.03 -13.66 10.17
N TYR A 43 6.92 -13.18 11.41
CA TYR A 43 5.82 -12.31 11.83
C TYR A 43 5.90 -10.93 11.20
N VAL A 44 7.11 -10.40 10.98
CA VAL A 44 7.34 -9.13 10.29
C VAL A 44 6.85 -9.20 8.85
N ALA A 45 7.13 -10.29 8.12
CA ALA A 45 6.62 -10.48 6.76
C ALA A 45 5.09 -10.46 6.69
N PHE A 46 4.43 -11.18 7.59
CA PHE A 46 2.96 -11.20 7.69
C PHE A 46 2.36 -9.82 8.03
N LEU A 47 2.98 -9.11 8.97
CA LEU A 47 2.57 -7.74 9.30
C LEU A 47 2.76 -6.78 8.11
N CYS A 48 3.85 -6.94 7.37
CA CYS A 48 4.16 -6.15 6.19
C CYS A 48 3.12 -6.39 5.08
N GLN A 49 2.68 -7.64 4.88
CA GLN A 49 1.55 -7.96 3.99
C GLN A 49 0.26 -7.27 4.44
N GLY A 50 -0.06 -7.30 5.74
CA GLY A 50 -1.23 -6.63 6.30
C GLY A 50 -1.22 -5.12 6.05
N ILE A 51 -0.08 -4.47 6.27
CA ILE A 51 0.10 -3.03 6.01
C ILE A 51 -0.01 -2.73 4.50
N ALA A 52 0.56 -3.58 3.63
CA ALA A 52 0.41 -3.44 2.18
C ALA A 52 -1.06 -3.52 1.75
N LEU A 53 -1.83 -4.44 2.33
CA LEU A 53 -3.26 -4.61 2.07
C LEU A 53 -4.05 -3.36 2.48
N ILE A 54 -3.80 -2.85 3.69
CA ILE A 54 -4.40 -1.60 4.18
C ILE A 54 -4.08 -0.45 3.24
N TYR A 55 -2.81 -0.32 2.82
CA TYR A 55 -2.38 0.71 1.88
C TYR A 55 -3.14 0.64 0.55
N ILE A 56 -3.25 -0.56 -0.04
CA ILE A 56 -3.98 -0.80 -1.29
C ILE A 56 -5.45 -0.38 -1.15
N VAL A 57 -6.11 -0.77 -0.05
CA VAL A 57 -7.52 -0.43 0.18
C VAL A 57 -7.71 1.07 0.37
N VAL A 58 -6.87 1.73 1.16
CA VAL A 58 -6.94 3.17 1.40
C VAL A 58 -6.68 3.95 0.11
N PHE A 59 -5.67 3.55 -0.67
CA PHE A 59 -5.36 4.18 -1.95
C PHE A 59 -6.50 3.98 -2.96
N TYR A 60 -7.09 2.79 -3.01
CA TYR A 60 -8.22 2.49 -3.89
C TYR A 60 -9.46 3.33 -3.54
N GLN A 61 -9.79 3.45 -2.24
CA GLN A 61 -10.91 4.29 -1.79
C GLN A 61 -10.65 5.77 -2.10
N ALA A 62 -9.45 6.28 -1.81
CA ALA A 62 -9.07 7.65 -2.13
C ALA A 62 -9.18 7.94 -3.63
N ARG A 63 -8.73 7.00 -4.47
CA ARG A 63 -8.83 7.08 -5.93
C ARG A 63 -10.27 7.05 -6.43
N LYS A 64 -11.11 6.16 -5.90
CA LYS A 64 -12.54 6.11 -6.25
C LYS A 64 -13.24 7.42 -5.90
N TYR A 65 -12.95 7.97 -4.72
CA TYR A 65 -13.49 9.26 -4.29
C TYR A 65 -13.02 10.41 -5.19
N TYR A 66 -11.73 10.44 -5.54
CA TYR A 66 -11.18 11.42 -6.47
C TYR A 66 -11.81 11.33 -7.87
N LEU A 67 -11.94 10.13 -8.44
CA LEU A 67 -12.55 9.92 -9.77
C LEU A 67 -14.04 10.27 -9.79
N SER A 68 -14.77 10.06 -8.69
CA SER A 68 -16.18 10.49 -8.59
C SER A 68 -16.33 12.02 -8.58
N PHE A 69 -15.30 12.75 -8.16
CA PHE A 69 -15.28 14.23 -8.16
C PHE A 69 -14.71 14.82 -9.46
N VAL A 70 -13.74 14.13 -10.06
CA VAL A 70 -13.06 14.55 -11.29
C VAL A 70 -13.60 13.73 -12.45
N GLN A 71 -14.88 13.94 -12.77
CA GLN A 71 -15.52 13.24 -13.89
C GLN A 71 -15.10 13.80 -15.26
N GLU A 72 -14.22 14.80 -15.36
CA GLU A 72 -14.01 15.49 -16.65
C GLU A 72 -12.59 15.88 -17.06
N ASN A 73 -11.54 15.88 -16.25
CA ASN A 73 -10.26 16.39 -16.75
C ASN A 73 -9.03 15.71 -16.16
N MET A 74 -8.39 14.92 -17.03
CA MET A 74 -6.94 14.81 -17.23
C MET A 74 -6.04 15.02 -16.00
N LYS A 75 -5.57 13.91 -15.44
CA LYS A 75 -4.15 13.50 -15.45
C LYS A 75 -4.03 12.16 -14.74
N GLY A 76 -3.37 11.20 -15.39
CA GLY A 76 -3.08 9.91 -14.79
C GLY A 76 -2.25 10.11 -13.52
N ILE A 77 -2.87 9.84 -12.37
CA ILE A 77 -2.17 9.86 -11.10
C ILE A 77 -1.12 8.74 -11.14
N PRO A 78 0.15 9.03 -10.87
CA PRO A 78 1.23 8.05 -10.93
C PRO A 78 1.12 6.95 -9.86
N CYS A 79 0.31 5.93 -10.11
CA CYS A 79 0.06 4.80 -9.21
C CYS A 79 1.25 3.82 -9.04
N ARG A 80 2.51 4.28 -9.10
CA ARG A 80 3.71 3.44 -9.10
C ARG A 80 3.81 2.60 -7.82
N PHE A 81 3.66 3.23 -6.67
CA PHE A 81 3.77 2.51 -5.39
C PHE A 81 2.57 1.57 -5.15
N TYR A 82 1.38 1.92 -5.66
CA TYR A 82 0.23 1.02 -5.65
C TYR A 82 0.48 -0.27 -6.43
N HIS A 83 1.09 -0.18 -7.62
CA HIS A 83 1.52 -1.39 -8.36
C HIS A 83 2.59 -2.17 -7.62
N ILE A 84 3.58 -1.50 -7.02
CA ILE A 84 4.64 -2.16 -6.25
C ILE A 84 4.06 -2.89 -5.03
N ALA A 85 3.09 -2.29 -4.34
CA ALA A 85 2.41 -2.92 -3.20
C ALA A 85 1.65 -4.19 -3.60
N TRP A 86 0.99 -4.18 -4.77
CA TRP A 86 0.35 -5.37 -5.34
C TRP A 86 1.37 -6.46 -5.70
N VAL A 87 2.47 -6.09 -6.35
CA VAL A 87 3.55 -7.03 -6.69
C VAL A 87 4.17 -7.63 -5.43
N TYR A 88 4.39 -6.82 -4.38
CA TYR A 88 4.90 -7.27 -3.10
C TYR A 88 3.98 -8.31 -2.45
N LEU A 89 2.67 -8.04 -2.41
CA LEU A 89 1.68 -8.98 -1.87
C LEU A 89 1.63 -10.28 -2.67
N PHE A 90 1.64 -10.18 -3.99
CA PHE A 90 1.62 -11.36 -4.86
C PHE A 90 2.88 -12.22 -4.67
N LEU A 91 4.06 -11.59 -4.60
CA LEU A 91 5.33 -12.29 -4.43
C LEU A 91 5.42 -12.97 -3.07
N THR A 92 5.01 -12.29 -2.00
CA THR A 92 5.03 -12.85 -0.64
C THR A 92 4.05 -14.02 -0.51
N LEU A 93 2.85 -13.93 -1.07
CA LEU A 93 1.91 -15.06 -1.14
C LEU A 93 2.48 -16.27 -1.91
N CYS A 94 3.17 -16.03 -3.04
CA CYS A 94 3.81 -17.12 -3.78
C CYS A 94 4.88 -17.82 -2.95
N VAL A 95 5.71 -17.07 -2.22
CA VAL A 95 6.75 -17.64 -1.36
C VAL A 95 6.13 -18.45 -0.22
N GLU A 96 5.06 -17.95 0.42
CA GLU A 96 4.35 -18.67 1.47
C GLU A 96 3.71 -19.96 0.96
N LEU A 97 3.09 -19.93 -0.23
CA LEU A 97 2.56 -21.13 -0.87
C LEU A 97 3.66 -22.16 -1.14
N VAL A 98 4.80 -21.74 -1.71
CA VAL A 98 5.93 -22.64 -1.96
C VAL A 98 6.46 -23.25 -0.65
N LEU A 99 6.63 -22.44 0.40
CA LEU A 99 7.07 -22.92 1.71
C LEU A 99 6.07 -23.89 2.34
N LEU A 100 4.77 -23.66 2.16
CA LEU A 100 3.72 -24.55 2.65
C LEU A 100 3.78 -25.91 1.94
N PHE A 101 3.91 -25.91 0.61
CA PHE A 101 4.10 -27.15 -0.16
C PHE A 101 5.40 -27.89 0.15
N GLN A 102 6.47 -27.20 0.57
CA GLN A 102 7.72 -27.83 0.99
C GLN A 102 7.68 -28.43 2.40
N HIS A 103 6.78 -27.97 3.27
CA HIS A 103 6.69 -28.46 4.65
C HIS A 103 5.75 -29.66 4.80
N ASP A 104 4.85 -29.88 3.84
CA ASP A 104 3.93 -31.02 3.75
C ASP A 104 4.52 -32.28 3.06
N PHE A 105 5.84 -32.30 2.79
CA PHE A 105 6.59 -33.44 2.24
C PHE A 105 7.67 -33.91 3.21
#